data_AF-A0A1Q3LD09-F1
#
_entry.id   AF-A0A1Q3LD09-F1
#
_cell.length_a   1.000
_cell.length_b   1.000
_cell.length_c   1.000
_cell.angle_alpha   90.00
_cell.angle_beta   90.00
_cell.angle_gamma   90.00
#
_symmetry.space_group_name_H-M   'P 1'
#
loop_
_entity.id
_entity.type
_entity.pdbx_description
1 polymer ?
#
loop_
_entity_poly.entity_id
_entity_poly.type
_entity_poly.pdbx_seq_one_letter_code
_entity_poly.pdbx_strand_id
1 'polypeptide(L)'
;MKVLTIERESDMDEYVVMQARKEPSRVACWEEDRAGVTHGTLVMRWIDDQDLYLEHVEVDEAWRGKGVATRLLDMALATYRLSGEQLTVRTHSATGEMDALLASARRRHPEFRFIAIGDDDDE
;
A
#
# COMPACT_ATOMS: atom_id res chain seq x y z
N MET A 1 -13.03 -16.40 -1.83
CA MET A 1 -11.97 -15.38 -1.90
C MET A 1 -12.54 -14.16 -2.61
N LYS A 2 -12.41 -12.94 -2.08
CA LYS A 2 -13.05 -11.74 -2.63
C LYS A 2 -11.98 -10.77 -3.12
N VAL A 3 -12.08 -10.36 -4.39
CA VAL A 3 -11.31 -9.24 -4.94
C VAL A 3 -12.19 -7.99 -4.84
N LEU A 4 -11.60 -6.89 -4.39
CA LEU A 4 -12.21 -5.56 -4.42
C LEU A 4 -11.63 -4.84 -5.63
N THR A 5 -12.50 -4.27 -6.47
CA THR A 5 -12.10 -3.56 -7.69
C THR A 5 -12.66 -2.15 -7.63
N ILE A 6 -11.81 -1.16 -7.91
CA ILE A 6 -12.17 0.26 -8.00
C ILE A 6 -11.67 0.76 -9.35
N GLU A 7 -12.59 1.27 -10.16
CA GLU A 7 -12.29 1.83 -11.47
C GLU A 7 -12.19 3.36 -11.35
N ARG A 8 -11.18 3.96 -11.98
CA ARG A 8 -10.96 5.41 -11.92
C ARG A 8 -10.36 5.94 -13.23
N GLU A 9 -10.80 7.12 -13.64
CA GLU A 9 -10.07 7.95 -14.61
C GLU A 9 -8.95 8.72 -13.89
N SER A 10 -7.71 8.47 -14.32
CA SER A 10 -6.52 9.15 -13.79
C SER A 10 -6.43 10.57 -14.34
N ASP A 11 -5.72 11.45 -13.62
CA ASP A 11 -5.48 12.85 -14.01
C ASP A 11 -4.68 13.01 -15.33
N MET A 12 -4.27 11.89 -15.97
CA MET A 12 -3.60 11.83 -17.27
C MET A 12 -4.51 11.39 -18.43
N ASP A 13 -5.83 11.45 -18.30
CA ASP A 13 -6.80 10.89 -19.27
C ASP A 13 -6.64 9.37 -19.50
N GLU A 14 -5.92 8.68 -18.61
CA GLU A 14 -5.70 7.24 -18.66
C GLU A 14 -6.61 6.55 -17.63
N TYR A 15 -7.40 5.60 -18.10
CA TYR A 15 -8.26 4.79 -17.26
C TYR A 15 -7.43 3.74 -16.52
N VAL A 16 -7.53 3.73 -15.20
CA VAL A 16 -6.85 2.76 -14.34
C VAL A 16 -7.85 1.98 -13.49
N VAL A 17 -7.56 0.70 -13.31
CA VAL A 17 -8.28 -0.21 -12.43
C VAL A 17 -7.38 -0.55 -11.27
N MET A 18 -7.84 -0.27 -10.06
CA MET A 18 -7.19 -0.72 -8.83
C MET A 18 -7.88 -1.97 -8.32
N GLN A 19 -7.09 -2.98 -7.96
CA GLN A 19 -7.58 -4.26 -7.48
C GLN A 19 -6.89 -4.63 -6.18
N ALA A 20 -7.67 -5.08 -5.20
CA ALA A 20 -7.17 -5.62 -3.94
C ALA A 20 -7.65 -7.06 -3.75
N ARG A 21 -6.70 -7.96 -3.49
CA ARG A 21 -6.96 -9.35 -3.11
C ARG A 21 -6.63 -9.53 -1.64
N LYS A 22 -7.66 -9.83 -0.84
CA LYS A 22 -7.51 -10.16 0.58
C LYS A 22 -7.38 -11.66 0.79
N GLU A 23 -6.32 -12.04 1.48
CA GLU A 23 -6.01 -13.37 2.00
C GLU A 23 -6.07 -13.36 3.54
N PRO A 24 -6.12 -14.54 4.19
CA PRO A 24 -6.14 -14.60 5.65
C PRO A 24 -4.98 -13.85 6.32
N SER A 25 -3.77 -13.94 5.75
CA SER A 25 -2.55 -13.37 6.31
C SER A 25 -1.98 -12.19 5.52
N ARG A 26 -2.58 -11.79 4.38
CA ARG A 26 -2.03 -10.73 3.53
C ARG A 26 -3.08 -10.03 2.67
N VAL A 27 -2.72 -8.85 2.18
CA VAL A 27 -3.47 -8.08 1.19
C VAL A 27 -2.52 -7.67 0.08
N ALA A 28 -2.83 -8.07 -1.15
CA ALA A 28 -2.11 -7.65 -2.34
C ALA A 28 -2.96 -6.65 -3.13
N CYS A 29 -2.38 -5.52 -3.49
CA CYS A 29 -3.00 -4.45 -4.25
C CYS A 29 -2.20 -4.19 -5.53
N TRP A 30 -2.88 -3.89 -6.63
CA TRP A 30 -2.23 -3.49 -7.87
C TRP A 30 -3.09 -2.51 -8.68
N GLU A 31 -2.44 -1.71 -9.52
CA GLU A 31 -3.06 -0.73 -10.43
C GLU A 31 -2.70 -1.12 -11.87
N GLU A 32 -3.71 -1.23 -12.74
CA GLU A 32 -3.59 -1.62 -14.16
C GLU A 32 -4.28 -0.61 -15.07
N ASP A 33 -3.81 -0.46 -16.31
CA ASP A 33 -4.56 0.25 -17.37
C ASP A 33 -5.65 -0.62 -18.04
N ARG A 34 -6.33 -0.08 -19.06
CA ARG A 34 -7.31 -0.84 -19.88
C ARG A 34 -6.73 -2.02 -20.62
N ALA A 35 -5.43 -2.02 -20.92
CA ALA A 35 -4.76 -3.13 -21.58
C ALA A 35 -4.36 -4.23 -20.58
N GLY A 36 -4.56 -4.02 -19.28
CA GLY A 36 -4.16 -4.93 -18.21
C GLY A 36 -2.68 -4.83 -17.85
N VAL A 37 -2.02 -3.72 -18.22
CA VAL A 37 -0.61 -3.50 -17.87
C VAL A 37 -0.54 -2.97 -16.45
N THR A 38 0.15 -3.69 -15.57
CA THR A 38 0.35 -3.28 -14.17
C THR A 38 1.37 -2.14 -14.08
N HIS A 39 1.00 -1.06 -13.40
CA HIS A 39 1.85 0.12 -13.17
C HIS A 39 2.40 0.20 -11.75
N GLY A 40 1.80 -0.54 -10.83
CA GLY A 40 2.34 -0.69 -9.49
C GLY A 40 1.67 -1.79 -8.71
N THR A 41 2.40 -2.29 -7.72
CA THR A 41 2.02 -3.38 -6.83
C THR A 41 2.35 -2.99 -5.39
N LEU A 42 1.54 -3.47 -4.45
CA LEU A 42 1.78 -3.30 -3.03
C LEU A 42 1.26 -4.52 -2.27
N VAL A 43 2.07 -5.05 -1.36
CA VAL A 43 1.68 -6.19 -0.52
C VAL A 43 1.86 -5.83 0.94
N MET A 44 0.81 -6.05 1.72
CA MET A 44 0.83 -5.97 3.18
C MET A 44 0.57 -7.34 3.79
N ARG A 45 1.32 -7.71 4.83
CA ARG A 45 1.20 -8.98 5.53
C ARG A 45 0.91 -8.75 7.01
N TRP A 46 0.05 -9.55 7.61
CA TRP A 46 -0.09 -9.61 9.06
C TRP A 46 1.16 -10.23 9.69
N ILE A 47 1.71 -9.55 10.70
CA ILE A 47 2.73 -10.11 11.60
C ILE A 47 2.02 -10.75 12.80
N ASP A 48 1.11 -10.00 13.42
CA ASP A 48 0.27 -10.42 14.53
C ASP A 48 -1.11 -9.72 14.45
N ASP A 49 -1.90 -9.76 15.52
CA ASP A 49 -3.26 -9.19 15.54
C ASP A 49 -3.31 -7.65 15.41
N GLN A 50 -2.20 -6.96 15.70
CA GLN A 50 -2.11 -5.50 15.70
C GLN A 50 -1.06 -4.93 14.73
N ASP A 51 -0.14 -5.77 14.25
CA ASP A 51 0.98 -5.38 13.40
C ASP A 51 0.82 -5.88 11.97
N LEU A 52 0.92 -4.94 11.04
CA LEU A 52 1.01 -5.14 9.61
C LEU A 52 2.42 -4.81 9.13
N TYR A 53 2.91 -5.56 8.16
CA TYR A 53 4.16 -5.34 7.48
C TYR A 53 3.91 -4.96 6.03
N LEU A 54 4.42 -3.83 5.59
CA LEU A 54 4.53 -3.48 4.18
C LEU A 54 5.68 -4.29 3.58
N GLU A 55 5.31 -5.44 3.00
CA GLU A 55 6.25 -6.45 2.52
C GLU A 55 6.89 -6.05 1.19
N HIS A 56 6.10 -5.41 0.33
CA HIS A 56 6.54 -5.05 -1.01
C HIS A 56 5.78 -3.82 -1.49
N VAL A 57 6.50 -2.93 -2.17
CA VAL A 57 5.92 -1.87 -2.98
C VAL A 57 6.81 -1.68 -4.21
N GLU A 58 6.19 -1.65 -5.38
CA GLU A 58 6.88 -1.40 -6.64
C GLU A 58 5.99 -0.53 -7.53
N VAL A 59 6.61 0.44 -8.19
CA VAL A 59 5.96 1.32 -9.16
C VAL A 59 6.86 1.40 -10.37
N ASP A 60 6.27 1.16 -11.54
CA ASP A 60 6.92 1.33 -12.84
C ASP A 60 7.52 2.73 -12.92
N GLU A 61 8.74 2.84 -13.46
CA GLU A 61 9.48 4.09 -13.55
C GLU A 61 8.67 5.20 -14.23
N ALA A 62 7.92 4.89 -15.29
CA ALA A 62 7.08 5.86 -16.00
C ALA A 62 5.91 6.38 -15.15
N TRP A 63 5.64 5.72 -14.02
CA TRP A 63 4.53 5.99 -13.11
C TRP A 63 4.96 6.47 -11.73
N ARG A 64 6.27 6.52 -11.46
CA ARG A 64 6.81 7.11 -10.21
C ARG A 64 6.45 8.59 -10.13
N GLY A 65 6.22 9.06 -8.90
CA GLY A 65 5.75 10.43 -8.63
C GLY A 65 4.30 10.73 -8.99
N LYS A 66 3.57 9.82 -9.68
CA LYS A 66 2.15 10.00 -10.05
C LYS A 66 1.16 9.52 -8.98
N GLY A 67 1.64 9.25 -7.77
CA GLY A 67 0.82 8.85 -6.62
C GLY A 67 0.33 7.41 -6.62
N VAL A 68 0.82 6.53 -7.51
CA VAL A 68 0.42 5.09 -7.58
C VAL A 68 0.61 4.40 -6.22
N ALA A 69 1.82 4.45 -5.66
CA ALA A 69 2.12 3.84 -4.35
C ALA A 69 1.21 4.36 -3.22
N THR A 70 0.87 5.66 -3.26
CA THR A 70 -0.06 6.27 -2.30
C THR A 70 -1.46 5.67 -2.41
N ARG A 71 -2.02 5.58 -3.63
CA ARG A 71 -3.35 5.00 -3.85
C ARG A 71 -3.42 3.52 -3.48
N LEU A 72 -2.38 2.76 -3.83
CA LEU A 72 -2.31 1.33 -3.49
C LEU A 72 -2.27 1.11 -1.98
N LEU A 73 -1.50 1.93 -1.25
CA LEU A 73 -1.45 1.86 0.20
C LEU A 73 -2.83 2.18 0.80
N ASP A 74 -3.51 3.20 0.30
CA ASP A 74 -4.86 3.57 0.78
C ASP A 74 -5.86 2.45 0.59
N MET A 75 -5.83 1.84 -0.60
CA MET A 75 -6.70 0.71 -0.90
C MET A 75 -6.40 -0.47 0.03
N ALA A 76 -5.12 -0.78 0.27
CA ALA A 76 -4.73 -1.84 1.20
C ALA A 76 -5.25 -1.56 2.61
N LEU A 77 -5.04 -0.35 3.12
CA LEU A 77 -5.49 0.07 4.44
C LEU A 77 -7.02 0.00 4.59
N ALA A 78 -7.76 0.41 3.57
CA ALA A 78 -9.22 0.33 3.54
C ALA A 78 -9.76 -1.12 3.59
N THR A 79 -8.93 -2.13 3.31
CA THR A 79 -9.35 -3.54 3.45
C THR A 79 -9.30 -4.06 4.89
N TYR A 80 -8.63 -3.33 5.79
CA TYR A 80 -8.56 -3.65 7.21
C TYR A 80 -9.73 -2.97 7.94
N ARG A 81 -10.41 -3.75 8.80
CA ARG A 81 -11.46 -3.22 9.67
C ARG A 81 -10.83 -2.91 11.01
N LEU A 82 -10.85 -1.65 11.40
CA LEU A 82 -10.37 -1.21 12.70
C LEU A 82 -11.48 -1.41 13.74
N SER A 83 -11.26 -2.32 14.69
CA SER A 83 -12.18 -2.59 15.80
C SER A 83 -11.83 -1.78 17.05
N GLY A 84 -11.54 -0.48 16.87
CA GLY A 84 -11.24 0.45 17.97
C GLY A 84 -9.80 0.46 18.47
N GLU A 85 -9.01 -0.58 18.18
CA GLU A 85 -7.56 -0.59 18.40
C GLU A 85 -6.82 -0.07 17.16
N GLN A 86 -5.74 0.68 17.38
CA GLN A 86 -4.91 1.25 16.33
C GLN A 86 -3.96 0.17 15.78
N LEU A 87 -4.02 -0.09 14.47
CA LEU A 87 -3.07 -1.00 13.80
C LEU A 87 -1.74 -0.30 13.54
N THR A 88 -0.65 -1.03 13.70
CA THR A 88 0.70 -0.55 13.38
C THR A 88 1.14 -1.10 12.04
N VAL A 89 1.57 -0.22 11.13
CA VAL A 89 2.18 -0.57 9.85
C VAL A 89 3.69 -0.39 9.95
N ARG A 90 4.42 -1.48 9.77
CA ARG A 90 5.88 -1.54 9.77
C ARG A 90 6.38 -1.67 8.33
N THR A 91 7.53 -1.08 8.02
CA THR A 91 8.22 -1.27 6.74
C THR A 91 9.72 -1.13 6.93
N HIS A 92 10.54 -1.82 6.15
CA HIS A 92 11.93 -1.40 5.98
C HIS A 92 11.94 -0.07 5.22
N SER A 93 12.60 0.95 5.78
CA SER A 93 12.89 2.17 5.03
C SER A 93 14.30 2.07 4.49
N ALA A 94 14.43 1.58 3.26
CA ALA A 94 15.70 1.52 2.55
C ALA A 94 15.91 2.72 1.61
N THR A 95 14.87 3.51 1.33
CA THR A 95 14.90 4.58 0.33
C THR A 95 14.08 5.81 0.77
N GLY A 96 14.52 7.01 0.38
CA GLY A 96 13.80 8.26 0.69
C GLY A 96 12.39 8.35 0.08
N GLU A 97 12.10 7.56 -0.96
CA GLU A 97 10.75 7.43 -1.53
C GLU A 97 9.77 6.77 -0.54
N MET A 98 10.25 5.78 0.23
CA MET A 98 9.44 5.14 1.28
C MET A 98 9.12 6.12 2.40
N ASP A 99 10.08 6.94 2.83
CA ASP A 99 9.85 7.95 3.88
C ASP A 99 8.78 8.97 3.46
N ALA A 100 8.80 9.42 2.20
CA ALA A 100 7.79 10.32 1.66
C ALA A 100 6.39 9.67 1.63
N LEU A 101 6.32 8.39 1.25
CA LEU A 101 5.08 7.61 1.27
C LEU A 101 4.52 7.50 2.70
N LEU A 102 5.35 7.12 3.67
CA LEU A 102 4.95 7.00 5.08
C LEU A 102 4.52 8.35 5.68
N ALA A 103 5.25 9.43 5.39
CA ALA A 103 4.88 10.76 5.85
C ALA A 103 3.52 11.20 5.30
N SER A 104 3.24 10.88 4.02
CA SER A 104 1.93 11.10 3.42
C SER A 104 0.84 10.25 4.07
N ALA A 105 1.11 8.95 4.29
CA ALA A 105 0.17 8.02 4.89
C ALA A 105 -0.23 8.42 6.33
N ARG A 106 0.74 8.82 7.16
CA ARG A 106 0.49 9.31 8.53
C ARG A 106 -0.51 10.46 8.61
N ARG A 107 -0.51 11.35 7.60
CA ARG A 107 -1.46 12.48 7.55
C ARG A 107 -2.87 12.06 7.13
N ARG A 108 -2.98 11.04 6.29
CA ARG A 108 -4.23 10.63 5.64
C ARG A 108 -4.95 9.52 6.40
N HIS A 109 -4.19 8.73 7.15
CA HIS A 109 -4.65 7.59 7.95
C HIS A 109 -4.17 7.72 9.40
N PRO A 110 -4.60 8.74 10.16
CA PRO A 110 -4.21 8.95 11.56
C PRO A 110 -4.60 7.79 12.49
N GLU A 111 -5.54 6.96 12.06
CA GLU A 111 -5.99 5.75 12.74
C GLU A 111 -5.01 4.56 12.62
N PHE A 112 -3.93 4.70 11.84
CA PHE A 112 -2.83 3.75 11.77
C PHE A 112 -1.53 4.38 12.31
N ARG A 113 -0.70 3.56 12.96
CA ARG A 113 0.65 3.96 13.39
C ARG A 113 1.68 3.47 12.38
N PHE A 114 2.48 4.35 11.79
CA PHE A 114 3.50 3.96 10.80
C PHE A 114 4.91 3.99 11.40
N ILE A 115 5.62 2.86 11.35
CA ILE A 115 6.99 2.67 11.85
C ILE A 115 7.89 2.26 10.70
N ALA A 116 8.97 3.01 10.47
CA ALA A 116 10.08 2.58 9.64
C ALA A 116 11.05 1.79 10.53
N ILE A 117 11.35 0.55 10.14
CA ILE A 117 12.40 -0.27 10.74
C ILE A 117 13.68 0.03 9.95
N GLY A 118 14.71 0.51 10.64
CA GLY A 118 16.04 0.69 10.05
C GLY A 118 16.76 -0.66 9.91
N ASP A 119 17.78 -0.73 9.06
CA ASP A 119 18.62 -1.93 8.89
C ASP A 119 19.49 -2.28 10.12
N ASP A 120 19.33 -1.58 11.26
CA ASP A 120 20.16 -1.75 12.47
C ASP A 120 19.71 -2.89 13.40
N ASP A 121 18.71 -3.71 13.04
CA ASP A 121 18.26 -4.87 13.83
C ASP A 121 18.82 -6.23 13.32
N ASP A 122 19.94 -6.22 12.60
CA ASP A 122 20.77 -7.41 12.36
C ASP A 122 22.01 -7.37 13.30
N GLU A 123 21.82 -7.75 14.57
CA GLU A 123 22.90 -8.09 15.52
C GLU A 123 23.16 -9.60 15.56
#